data_AF-A0A811NGI3-F1
#
_entry.id   AF-A0A811NGI3-F1
#
_cell.length_a   1.000
_cell.length_b   1.000
_cell.length_c   1.000
_cell.angle_alpha   90.00
_cell.angle_beta   90.00
_cell.angle_gamma   90.00
#
_symmetry.space_group_name_H-M   'P 1'
#
loop_
_entity.id
_entity.type
_entity.pdbx_description
1 polymer ?
#
loop_
_entity_poly.entity_id
_entity_poly.type
_entity_poly.pdbx_seq_one_letter_code
_entity_poly.pdbx_strand_id
1 'polypeptide(L)'
;MQLFVTSYPPLLLLLLLLVLLLAILLQLLGYLQRCQDPRKEPRAHGLKVYPLFGTLPHLVKNRYLFLEWLTGVLQRSPTHTISYKALGFGGGAITANPANIEHLLKTNFNNYPKGEATVSMVEDLLGGGIFNSNGDQ
;
A
#
# COMPACT_ATOMS: atom_id res chain seq x y z
N MET A 1 4.93 36.94 -43.34
CA MET A 1 4.05 37.12 -42.17
C MET A 1 4.10 35.88 -41.27
N GLN A 2 5.30 35.52 -40.76
CA GLN A 2 5.48 34.35 -39.86
C GLN A 2 6.55 34.58 -38.77
N LEU A 3 7.00 35.81 -38.54
CA LEU A 3 8.16 36.08 -37.65
C LEU A 3 7.79 36.62 -36.24
N PHE A 4 6.52 36.66 -35.87
CA PHE A 4 6.12 37.16 -34.54
C PHE A 4 5.93 36.06 -33.48
N VAL A 5 6.05 34.78 -33.84
CA VAL A 5 5.84 33.67 -32.89
C VAL A 5 7.14 33.27 -32.15
N THR A 6 8.31 33.74 -32.59
CA THR A 6 9.61 33.26 -32.09
C THR A 6 10.26 34.12 -31.00
N SER A 7 9.59 35.15 -30.47
CA SER A 7 10.24 36.12 -29.55
C SER A 7 9.67 36.15 -28.13
N TYR A 8 9.10 35.04 -27.65
CA TYR A 8 8.81 34.90 -26.22
C TYR A 8 10.13 34.69 -25.47
N PRO A 9 10.46 35.50 -24.45
CA PRO A 9 11.69 35.28 -23.69
C PRO A 9 11.58 33.92 -22.97
N PRO A 10 12.65 33.11 -22.90
CA PRO A 10 12.63 31.79 -22.26
C PRO A 10 12.14 31.85 -20.80
N LEU A 11 12.26 33.02 -20.17
CA LEU A 11 11.72 33.32 -18.84
C LEU A 11 10.18 33.27 -18.76
N LEU A 12 9.47 33.68 -19.82
CA LEU A 12 8.00 33.66 -19.84
C LEU A 12 7.49 32.22 -19.94
N LEU A 13 8.14 31.38 -20.74
CA LEU A 13 7.84 29.96 -20.81
C LEU A 13 8.16 29.24 -19.48
N LEU A 14 9.28 29.58 -18.84
CA LEU A 14 9.62 29.07 -17.52
C LEU A 14 8.60 29.50 -16.45
N LEU A 15 8.18 30.77 -16.47
CA LEU A 15 7.16 31.29 -15.56
C LEU A 15 5.82 30.58 -15.76
N LEU A 16 5.40 30.38 -17.02
CA LEU A 16 4.17 29.67 -17.35
C LEU A 16 4.23 28.20 -16.87
N LEU A 17 5.36 27.53 -17.05
CA LEU A 17 5.58 26.17 -16.55
C LEU A 17 5.55 26.11 -15.02
N LEU A 18 6.14 27.10 -14.33
CA LEU A 18 6.11 27.20 -12.87
C LEU A 18 4.68 27.44 -12.35
N VAL A 19 3.91 28.32 -13.00
CA VAL A 19 2.50 28.57 -12.65
C VAL A 19 1.65 27.32 -12.88
N LEU A 20 1.86 26.59 -13.98
CA LEU A 20 1.20 25.32 -14.23
C LEU A 20 1.56 24.26 -13.17
N LEU A 21 2.84 24.12 -12.82
CA LEU A 21 3.28 23.22 -11.76
C LEU A 21 2.67 23.59 -10.41
N LEU A 22 2.62 24.89 -10.06
CA LEU A 22 2.01 25.36 -8.83
C LEU A 22 0.50 25.08 -8.82
N ALA A 23 -0.20 25.31 -9.93
CA ALA A 23 -1.63 25.01 -10.05
C ALA A 23 -1.91 23.50 -9.89
N ILE A 24 -1.11 22.65 -10.52
CA ILE A 24 -1.19 21.18 -10.36
C ILE A 24 -0.91 20.78 -8.91
N LEU A 25 0.12 21.37 -8.28
CA LEU A 25 0.47 21.10 -6.88
C LEU A 25 -0.67 21.49 -5.93
N LEU A 26 -1.30 22.65 -6.14
CA LEU A 26 -2.43 23.12 -5.33
C LEU A 26 -3.67 22.23 -5.52
N GLN A 27 -3.96 21.78 -6.76
CA GLN A 27 -5.04 20.83 -7.01
C GLN A 27 -4.76 19.47 -6.37
N LEU A 28 -3.53 18.97 -6.47
CA LEU A 28 -3.09 17.73 -5.81
C LEU A 28 -3.20 17.86 -4.29
N LEU A 29 -2.74 18.98 -3.71
CA LEU A 29 -2.84 19.22 -2.27
C LEU A 29 -4.30 19.31 -1.81
N GLY A 30 -5.15 20.01 -2.57
CA GLY A 30 -6.59 20.08 -2.29
C GLY A 30 -7.29 18.73 -2.41
N TYR A 31 -6.90 17.90 -3.39
CA TYR A 31 -7.35 16.51 -3.51
C TYR A 31 -6.91 15.68 -2.30
N LEU A 32 -5.62 15.75 -1.93
CA LEU A 32 -5.07 15.05 -0.77
C LEU A 32 -5.76 15.48 0.52
N GLN A 33 -6.03 16.77 0.72
CA GLN A 33 -6.74 17.30 1.88
C GLN A 33 -8.20 16.83 1.93
N ARG A 34 -8.92 16.85 0.80
CA ARG A 34 -10.30 16.33 0.71
C ARG A 34 -10.39 14.84 1.04
N CYS A 35 -9.36 14.08 0.67
CA CYS A 35 -9.28 12.67 1.02
C CYS A 35 -8.83 12.41 2.46
N GLN A 36 -8.12 13.36 3.09
CA GLN A 36 -7.70 13.27 4.49
C GLN A 36 -8.81 13.67 5.48
N ASP A 37 -10.01 14.05 5.01
CA ASP A 37 -11.13 14.37 5.88
C ASP A 37 -11.47 13.16 6.77
N PRO A 38 -11.20 13.24 8.08
CA PRO A 38 -11.38 12.12 9.00
C PRO A 38 -12.83 11.65 9.11
N ARG A 39 -13.79 12.45 8.63
CA ARG A 39 -15.23 12.14 8.59
C ARG A 39 -15.60 11.19 7.46
N LYS A 40 -14.76 11.05 6.43
CA LYS A 40 -15.00 10.20 5.24
C LYS A 40 -14.03 9.03 5.12
N GLU A 41 -13.08 8.88 6.03
CA GLU A 41 -12.07 7.82 5.98
C GLU A 41 -12.75 6.45 5.93
N PRO A 42 -12.61 5.69 4.82
CA PRO A 42 -13.02 4.30 4.79
C PRO A 42 -12.04 3.55 5.70
N ARG A 43 -12.38 3.44 6.98
CA ARG A 43 -11.65 2.61 7.94
C ARG A 43 -11.87 1.16 7.52
N ALA A 44 -11.00 0.64 6.66
CA ALA A 44 -10.90 -0.78 6.43
C ALA A 44 -10.39 -1.42 7.73
N HIS A 45 -11.33 -1.78 8.61
CA HIS A 45 -11.09 -2.55 9.84
C HIS A 45 -9.94 -2.02 10.73
N GLY A 46 -9.74 -0.70 10.80
CA GLY A 46 -8.75 -0.07 11.69
C GLY A 46 -7.46 0.45 11.02
N LEU A 47 -7.29 0.26 9.71
CA LEU A 47 -6.20 0.85 8.94
C LEU A 47 -6.61 2.16 8.25
N LYS A 48 -5.71 3.15 8.28
CA LYS A 48 -5.87 4.41 7.54
C LYS A 48 -5.41 4.24 6.09
N VAL A 49 -6.27 4.62 5.12
CA VAL A 49 -5.98 4.52 3.68
C VAL A 49 -5.74 5.91 3.10
N TYR A 50 -4.55 6.15 2.57
CA TYR A 50 -4.18 7.40 1.91
C TYR A 50 -4.39 7.29 0.39
N PRO A 51 -4.79 8.37 -0.32
CA PRO A 51 -5.16 8.29 -1.74
C PRO A 51 -4.05 7.79 -2.65
N LEU A 52 -2.83 8.27 -2.42
CA LEU A 52 -1.70 7.99 -3.30
C LEU A 52 -0.95 6.73 -2.87
N PHE A 53 -0.71 6.59 -1.56
CA PHE A 53 0.14 5.53 -1.03
C PHE A 53 -0.63 4.37 -0.41
N GLY A 54 -1.97 4.44 -0.39
CA GLY A 54 -2.79 3.46 0.29
C GLY A 54 -2.48 3.41 1.79
N THR A 55 -2.37 2.22 2.36
CA THR A 55 -2.03 2.01 3.79
C THR A 55 -0.55 2.21 4.10
N LEU A 56 0.30 2.42 3.10
CA LEU A 56 1.76 2.46 3.25
C LEU A 56 2.26 3.48 4.28
N PRO A 57 1.82 4.76 4.28
CA PRO A 57 2.32 5.73 5.26
C PRO A 57 1.95 5.34 6.69
N HIS A 58 0.80 4.68 6.86
CA HIS A 58 0.35 4.18 8.15
C HIS A 58 1.22 3.03 8.66
N LEU A 59 1.63 2.12 7.77
CA LEU A 59 2.53 1.01 8.09
C LEU A 59 3.94 1.53 8.46
N VAL A 60 4.50 2.44 7.66
CA VAL A 60 5.84 3.01 7.88
C VAL A 60 5.92 3.76 9.21
N LYS A 61 4.87 4.50 9.59
CA LYS A 61 4.82 5.22 10.87
C LYS A 61 4.99 4.31 12.08
N ASN A 62 4.50 3.06 12.01
CA ASN A 62 4.50 2.12 13.13
C ASN A 62 5.59 1.03 12.99
N ARG A 63 6.59 1.23 12.13
CA ARG A 63 7.61 0.21 11.79
C ARG A 63 8.40 -0.35 12.97
N TYR A 64 8.72 0.47 13.98
CA TYR A 64 9.59 0.07 15.10
C TYR A 64 8.90 -0.91 16.06
N LEU A 65 7.58 -0.83 16.18
CA LEU A 65 6.74 -1.70 17.03
C LEU A 65 5.64 -2.33 16.19
N PHE A 66 5.99 -2.76 14.97
CA PHE A 66 5.03 -3.16 13.96
C PHE A 66 4.10 -4.27 14.43
N LEU A 67 4.64 -5.33 15.05
CA LEU A 67 3.84 -6.47 15.52
C LEU A 67 2.90 -6.11 16.68
N GLU A 68 3.37 -5.31 17.64
CA GLU A 68 2.55 -4.84 18.77
C GLU A 68 1.40 -3.96 18.27
N TRP A 69 1.73 -2.99 17.42
CA TRP A 69 0.75 -2.12 16.79
C TRP A 69 -0.26 -2.91 15.95
N LEU A 70 0.21 -3.83 15.11
CA LEU A 70 -0.63 -4.65 14.23
C LEU A 70 -1.58 -5.54 15.04
N THR A 71 -1.09 -6.15 16.12
CA THR A 71 -1.91 -6.93 17.05
C THR A 71 -3.01 -6.06 17.67
N GLY A 72 -2.66 -4.85 18.12
CA GLY A 72 -3.64 -3.89 18.63
C GLY A 72 -4.65 -3.41 17.58
N VAL A 73 -4.29 -3.37 16.29
CA VAL A 73 -5.24 -3.12 15.19
C VAL A 73 -6.17 -4.32 15.01
N LEU A 74 -5.64 -5.54 14.99
CA LEU A 74 -6.42 -6.78 14.81
C LEU A 74 -7.41 -7.00 15.96
N GLN A 75 -7.01 -6.76 17.21
CA GLN A 75 -7.87 -6.88 18.39
C GLN A 75 -9.06 -5.91 18.35
N ARG A 76 -8.89 -4.75 17.72
CA ARG A 76 -9.97 -3.76 17.54
C ARG A 76 -10.88 -4.09 16.36
N SER A 77 -10.45 -4.97 15.45
CA SER A 77 -11.28 -5.42 14.33
C SER A 77 -12.26 -6.48 14.81
N PRO A 78 -13.58 -6.32 14.55
CA PRO A 78 -14.59 -7.31 14.97
C PRO A 78 -14.31 -8.73 14.44
N THR A 79 -13.72 -8.83 13.25
CA THR A 79 -13.42 -10.11 12.57
C THR A 79 -12.00 -10.60 12.82
N HIS A 80 -11.21 -9.89 13.63
CA HIS A 80 -9.77 -10.12 13.80
C HIS A 80 -9.03 -10.19 12.46
N THR A 81 -9.53 -9.47 11.45
CA THR A 81 -9.01 -9.47 10.09
C THR A 81 -9.00 -8.04 9.57
N ILE A 82 -7.93 -7.68 8.89
CA ILE A 82 -7.77 -6.38 8.24
C ILE A 82 -7.28 -6.56 6.80
N SER A 83 -7.68 -5.66 5.93
CA SER A 83 -7.21 -5.62 4.53
C SER A 83 -6.38 -4.37 4.32
N TYR A 84 -5.30 -4.51 3.57
CA TYR A 84 -4.39 -3.42 3.27
C TYR A 84 -4.11 -3.37 1.76
N LYS A 85 -3.80 -2.18 1.27
CA LYS A 85 -3.37 -1.95 -0.10
C LYS A 85 -2.36 -0.82 -0.07
N ALA A 86 -1.15 -1.09 -0.53
CA ALA A 86 -0.04 -0.16 -0.48
C ALA A 86 0.56 -0.02 -1.89
N LEU A 87 0.79 1.22 -2.31
CA LEU A 87 1.42 1.47 -3.62
C LEU A 87 2.84 0.86 -3.61
N GLY A 88 3.15 0.04 -4.62
CA GLY A 88 4.45 -0.65 -4.74
C GLY A 88 4.61 -1.93 -3.92
N PHE A 89 3.73 -2.21 -2.96
CA PHE A 89 3.76 -3.42 -2.11
C PHE A 89 2.57 -4.36 -2.34
N GLY A 90 1.67 -4.03 -3.27
CA GLY A 90 0.45 -4.79 -3.51
C GLY A 90 -0.59 -4.62 -2.41
N GLY A 91 -1.51 -5.57 -2.31
CA GLY A 91 -2.52 -5.61 -1.26
C GLY A 91 -2.73 -7.03 -0.75
N GLY A 92 -3.31 -7.13 0.43
CA GLY A 92 -3.54 -8.42 1.07
C GLY A 92 -4.43 -8.30 2.30
N ALA A 93 -4.68 -9.45 2.91
CA ALA A 93 -5.37 -9.56 4.18
C ALA A 93 -4.41 -10.05 5.27
N ILE A 94 -4.57 -9.51 6.47
CA ILE A 94 -3.89 -9.99 7.68
C ILE A 94 -4.99 -10.46 8.60
N THR A 95 -4.88 -11.69 9.10
CA THR A 95 -5.91 -12.31 9.92
C THR A 95 -5.32 -13.01 11.14
N ALA A 96 -5.96 -12.81 12.28
CA ALA A 96 -5.81 -13.57 13.51
C ALA A 96 -7.07 -14.40 13.82
N ASN A 97 -7.99 -14.53 12.86
CA ASN A 97 -9.21 -15.32 13.02
C ASN A 97 -8.88 -16.81 12.86
N PRO A 98 -9.14 -17.67 13.87
CA PRO A 98 -8.78 -19.07 13.82
C PRO A 98 -9.45 -19.83 12.66
N ALA A 99 -10.68 -19.47 12.27
CA ALA A 99 -11.37 -20.11 11.15
C ALA A 99 -10.68 -19.82 9.80
N ASN A 100 -10.20 -18.58 9.62
CA ASN A 100 -9.43 -18.22 8.43
C ASN A 100 -8.06 -18.91 8.41
N ILE A 101 -7.42 -19.03 9.57
CA ILE A 101 -6.14 -19.72 9.73
C ILE A 101 -6.30 -21.22 9.41
N GLU A 102 -7.34 -21.88 9.92
CA GLU A 102 -7.62 -23.28 9.57
C GLU A 102 -7.89 -23.46 8.08
N HIS A 103 -8.70 -22.57 7.49
CA HIS A 103 -8.96 -22.61 6.06
C HIS A 103 -7.67 -22.48 5.23
N LEU A 104 -6.81 -21.51 5.59
CA LEU A 104 -5.54 -21.25 4.91
C LEU A 104 -4.54 -22.40 5.07
N LEU A 105 -4.38 -22.92 6.28
CA LEU A 105 -3.28 -23.84 6.60
C LEU A 105 -3.64 -25.33 6.48
N LYS A 106 -4.93 -25.65 6.39
CA LYS A 106 -5.41 -27.04 6.38
C LYS A 106 -6.39 -27.32 5.25
N THR A 107 -7.48 -26.55 5.16
CA THR A 107 -8.58 -26.90 4.25
C THR A 107 -8.29 -26.57 2.79
N ASN A 108 -7.56 -25.49 2.52
CA ASN A 108 -7.38 -24.95 1.17
C ASN A 108 -5.95 -24.46 0.92
N PHE A 109 -4.96 -25.14 1.51
CA PHE A 109 -3.56 -24.72 1.48
C PHE A 109 -3.01 -24.50 0.07
N ASN A 110 -3.33 -25.41 -0.86
CA ASN A 110 -2.83 -25.37 -2.24
C ASN A 110 -3.30 -24.12 -3.02
N ASN A 111 -4.36 -23.44 -2.57
CA ASN A 111 -4.87 -22.22 -3.20
C ASN A 111 -4.20 -20.94 -2.68
N TYR A 112 -3.25 -21.06 -1.75
CA TYR A 112 -2.46 -19.93 -1.23
C TYR A 112 -0.97 -20.19 -1.41
N PRO A 113 -0.48 -20.31 -2.66
CA PRO A 113 0.92 -20.56 -2.92
C PRO A 113 1.78 -19.41 -2.38
N LYS A 114 2.94 -19.76 -1.83
CA LYS A 114 3.94 -18.76 -1.44
C LYS A 114 4.40 -18.02 -2.70
N GLY A 115 4.45 -16.69 -2.65
CA GLY A 115 4.84 -15.88 -3.80
C GLY A 115 6.29 -16.15 -4.22
N GLU A 116 6.56 -16.20 -5.52
CA GLU A 116 7.88 -16.52 -6.08
C GLU A 116 9.00 -15.65 -5.50
N ALA A 117 8.75 -14.34 -5.37
CA ALA A 117 9.74 -13.41 -4.80
C ALA A 117 10.10 -13.74 -3.34
N THR A 118 9.12 -14.20 -2.55
CA THR A 118 9.37 -14.59 -1.16
C THR A 118 10.17 -15.89 -1.11
N VAL A 119 9.80 -16.87 -1.94
CA VAL A 119 10.50 -18.15 -2.05
C VAL A 119 11.95 -17.92 -2.47
N SER A 120 12.19 -17.18 -3.55
CA SER A 120 13.55 -16.92 -4.07
C SER A 120 14.44 -16.19 -3.06
N MET A 121 13.87 -15.31 -2.23
CA MET A 121 14.64 -14.59 -1.21
C MET A 121 15.15 -15.49 -0.08
N VAL A 122 14.44 -16.56 0.23
CA VAL A 122 14.80 -17.46 1.35
C VAL A 122 15.30 -18.81 0.88
N GLU A 123 15.17 -19.14 -0.40
CA GLU A 123 15.59 -20.41 -0.99
C GLU A 123 17.10 -20.65 -0.84
N ASP A 124 17.93 -19.63 -1.05
CA ASP A 124 19.39 -19.75 -0.87
C ASP A 124 19.78 -20.11 0.58
N LEU A 125 18.94 -19.74 1.56
CA LEU A 125 19.20 -19.95 2.99
C LEU A 125 18.49 -21.18 3.56
N LEU A 126 17.25 -21.44 3.13
CA LEU A 126 16.34 -22.44 3.70
C LEU A 126 16.06 -23.61 2.73
N GLY A 127 16.56 -23.54 1.50
CA GLY A 127 16.32 -24.51 0.42
C GLY A 127 14.85 -24.60 0.01
N GLY A 128 14.51 -25.65 -0.73
CA GLY A 128 13.12 -26.00 -1.09
C GLY A 128 12.34 -26.74 0.00
N GLY A 129 12.77 -26.64 1.27
CA GLY A 129 12.20 -27.41 2.38
C GLY A 129 10.85 -26.90 2.89
N ILE A 130 10.51 -27.23 4.14
CA ILE A 130 9.20 -26.95 4.78
C ILE A 130 8.74 -25.47 4.72
N PHE A 131 9.66 -24.52 4.56
CA PHE A 131 9.33 -23.10 4.44
C PHE A 131 8.96 -22.68 3.02
N ASN A 132 9.41 -23.43 2.01
CA ASN A 132 9.19 -23.14 0.59
C ASN A 132 8.26 -24.16 -0.11
N SER A 133 7.94 -25.29 0.53
CA SER A 133 7.03 -26.31 -0.02
C SER A 133 5.56 -25.85 -0.02
N ASN A 134 4.80 -26.21 -1.06
CA ASN A 134 3.37 -25.91 -1.21
C ASN A 134 2.48 -27.17 -1.14
N GLY A 135 2.71 -28.02 -0.13
CA GLY A 135 1.80 -29.10 0.27
C GLY A 135 2.18 -30.46 -0.33
N ASP A 136 2.46 -30.49 -1.63
CA ASP A 136 2.76 -31.73 -2.37
C ASP A 136 4.27 -31.95 -2.64
N GLN A 137 5.16 -31.24 -1.92
CA GLN A 137 6.62 -31.35 -2.01
C GLN A 137 7.24 -31.94 -0.75
#